data_AF-A0A8T5QCS8-F1
#
_entry.id   AF-A0A8T5QCS8-F1
#
_cell.length_a   1.000
_cell.length_b   1.000
_cell.length_c   1.000
_cell.angle_alpha   90.00
_cell.angle_beta   90.00
_cell.angle_gamma   90.00
#
_symmetry.space_group_name_H-M   'P 1'
#
loop_
_entity.id
_entity.type
_entity.pdbx_description
1 polymer ?
#
loop_
_entity_poly.entity_id
_entity_poly.type
_entity_poly.pdbx_seq_one_letter_code
_entity_poly.pdbx_strand_id
1 'polypeptide(L)'
;MKKQLITIILIILALTLGCAKPDTAPEEEPVPGVDITDKSFCEADGDCICGGIDTDGSCFMGNKDYYEQNVKKARDCPDFCEGIAGNLVTRCVDNKCIQMFQCLKDEDCDSGACRGNICVRMAFAQCGSDADCKTGGCSGEMCIPKSSTAKPSICIMRPEYECLKMIDCGCVGGKCAWKTTRGYDDCVEEKS
;
A
#
# COMPACT_ATOMS: atom_id res chain seq x y z
N MET A 1 32.40 61.45 -28.64
CA MET A 1 32.93 60.66 -27.50
C MET A 1 31.91 60.37 -26.39
N LYS A 2 30.91 61.24 -26.11
CA LYS A 2 29.89 61.01 -25.05
C LYS A 2 28.96 59.78 -25.26
N LYS A 3 28.68 59.37 -26.50
CA LYS A 3 27.81 58.21 -26.79
C LYS A 3 28.42 56.84 -26.43
N GLN A 4 29.76 56.73 -26.45
CA GLN A 4 30.44 55.46 -26.11
C GLN A 4 30.46 55.18 -24.60
N LEU A 5 30.42 56.24 -23.77
CA LEU A 5 30.46 56.10 -22.32
C LEU A 5 29.12 55.61 -21.74
N ILE A 6 27.99 55.98 -22.37
CA ILE A 6 26.64 55.59 -21.92
C ILE A 6 26.41 54.09 -22.14
N THR A 7 26.90 53.53 -23.25
CA THR A 7 26.75 52.10 -23.57
C THR A 7 27.52 51.22 -22.58
N ILE A 8 28.70 51.64 -22.14
CA ILE A 8 29.51 50.88 -21.17
C ILE A 8 28.85 50.87 -19.79
N ILE A 9 28.23 51.97 -19.36
CA ILE A 9 27.53 52.06 -18.07
C ILE A 9 26.30 51.14 -18.05
N LEU A 10 25.56 51.01 -19.16
CA LEU A 10 24.40 50.12 -19.26
C LEU A 10 24.78 48.63 -19.21
N ILE A 11 25.92 48.24 -19.79
CA ILE A 11 26.40 46.85 -19.79
C ILE A 11 26.87 46.45 -18.38
N ILE A 12 27.49 47.37 -17.63
CA ILE A 12 27.93 47.12 -16.24
C ILE A 12 26.72 47.01 -15.30
N LEU A 13 25.64 47.76 -15.54
CA LEU A 13 24.41 47.71 -14.73
C LEU A 13 23.62 46.40 -14.92
N ALA A 14 23.75 45.74 -16.08
CA ALA A 14 23.08 44.47 -16.37
C ALA A 14 23.76 43.25 -15.70
N LEU A 15 25.03 43.38 -15.31
CA LEU A 15 25.80 42.30 -14.67
C LEU A 15 25.63 42.21 -13.15
N THR A 16 24.94 43.16 -12.52
CA THR A 16 24.68 43.17 -11.06
C THR A 16 23.27 42.72 -10.67
N LEU A 17 22.41 42.39 -11.64
CA LEU A 17 21.15 41.68 -11.37
C LEU A 17 21.47 40.20 -11.12
N GLY A 18 21.86 39.95 -9.87
CA GLY A 18 22.24 38.65 -9.35
C GLY A 18 21.15 37.60 -9.51
N CYS A 19 21.60 36.39 -9.81
CA CYS A 19 20.84 35.17 -9.63
C CYS A 19 20.41 35.09 -8.16
N ALA A 20 19.11 35.27 -7.89
CA ALA A 20 18.54 34.82 -6.62
C ALA A 20 18.83 33.32 -6.50
N LYS A 21 19.54 32.93 -5.44
CA LYS A 21 19.72 31.52 -5.10
C LYS A 21 18.33 30.92 -4.89
N PRO A 22 18.00 29.76 -5.51
CA PRO A 22 16.79 29.04 -5.15
C PRO A 22 16.87 28.74 -3.65
N ASP A 23 15.80 29.08 -2.93
CA ASP A 23 15.66 28.79 -1.52
C ASP A 23 15.89 27.29 -1.30
N THR A 24 17.00 26.97 -0.65
CA THR A 24 17.31 25.63 -0.15
C THR A 24 16.13 25.18 0.70
N ALA A 25 15.43 24.14 0.24
CA ALA A 25 14.39 23.48 1.01
C ALA A 25 14.95 23.10 2.39
N PRO A 26 14.14 23.22 3.46
CA PRO A 26 14.57 22.86 4.80
C PRO A 26 15.09 21.42 4.80
N GLU A 27 16.31 21.25 5.29
CA GLU A 27 16.93 19.97 5.60
C GLU A 27 16.08 19.31 6.68
N GLU A 28 15.31 18.27 6.32
CA GLU A 28 14.56 17.47 7.28
C GLU A 28 15.55 16.78 8.21
N GLU A 29 15.42 17.03 9.52
CA GLU A 29 16.19 16.31 10.52
C GLU A 29 15.89 14.81 10.44
N PRO A 30 16.91 13.94 10.60
CA PRO A 30 16.72 12.50 10.53
C PRO A 30 15.70 12.04 11.58
N VAL A 31 14.60 11.45 11.11
CA VAL A 31 13.52 10.94 11.96
C VAL A 31 14.11 9.89 12.91
N PRO A 32 14.09 10.11 14.25
CA PRO A 32 14.68 9.16 15.17
C PRO A 32 13.78 7.93 15.31
N GLY A 33 14.30 6.77 14.89
CA GLY A 33 13.82 5.47 15.38
C GLY A 33 12.90 4.66 14.46
N VAL A 34 13.04 4.75 13.14
CA VAL A 34 12.45 3.74 12.24
C VAL A 34 13.05 2.38 12.59
N ASP A 35 12.20 1.43 12.99
CA ASP A 35 12.61 0.06 13.25
C ASP A 35 13.02 -0.62 11.93
N ILE A 36 14.31 -0.52 11.63
CA ILE A 36 14.96 -1.06 10.43
C ILE A 36 14.93 -2.60 10.37
N THR A 37 14.32 -3.28 11.36
CA THR A 37 14.18 -4.74 11.35
C THR A 37 13.13 -5.22 10.35
N ASP A 38 12.08 -4.43 10.09
CA ASP A 38 11.13 -4.75 9.01
C ASP A 38 11.55 -4.05 7.71
N LYS A 39 12.28 -4.79 6.88
CA LYS A 39 12.75 -4.31 5.57
C LYS A 39 11.63 -3.92 4.60
N SER A 40 10.37 -4.23 4.92
CA SER A 40 9.20 -3.88 4.10
C SER A 40 8.36 -2.73 4.66
N PHE A 41 8.66 -2.21 5.85
CA PHE A 41 7.83 -1.19 6.49
C PHE A 41 7.78 0.15 5.72
N CYS A 42 6.63 0.80 5.74
CA CYS A 42 6.45 2.15 5.19
C CYS A 42 5.29 2.89 5.89
N GLU A 43 5.32 4.22 5.82
CA GLU A 43 4.21 5.09 6.23
C GLU A 43 3.54 5.74 5.01
N ALA A 44 4.33 6.00 3.96
CA ALA A 44 3.90 6.58 2.69
C ALA A 44 4.56 5.88 1.49
N ASP A 45 3.98 6.07 0.30
CA ASP A 45 4.55 5.53 -0.95
C ASP A 45 6.00 5.97 -1.20
N GLY A 46 6.37 7.18 -0.75
CA GLY A 46 7.73 7.72 -0.88
C GLY A 46 8.79 6.98 -0.04
N ASP A 47 8.35 6.16 0.91
CA ASP A 47 9.22 5.35 1.77
C ASP A 47 9.57 4.01 1.11
N CYS A 48 8.95 3.70 -0.03
CA CYS A 48 9.17 2.46 -0.74
C CYS A 48 10.15 2.65 -1.89
N ILE A 49 11.21 1.85 -1.89
CA ILE A 49 12.18 1.78 -2.98
C ILE A 49 12.21 0.36 -3.54
N CYS A 50 12.29 0.26 -4.85
CA CYS A 50 12.64 -0.96 -5.54
C CYS A 50 13.91 -0.73 -6.37
N GLY A 51 14.87 -1.64 -6.23
CA GLY A 51 16.13 -1.61 -6.96
C GLY A 51 17.29 -2.13 -6.11
N GLY A 52 18.45 -2.31 -6.73
CA GLY A 52 19.62 -2.83 -6.04
C GLY A 52 19.50 -4.31 -5.65
N ILE A 53 20.57 -4.83 -5.04
CA ILE A 53 20.67 -6.22 -4.59
C ILE A 53 20.77 -6.27 -3.07
N ASP A 54 19.83 -6.98 -2.44
CA ASP A 54 19.78 -7.22 -0.99
C ASP A 54 20.95 -8.12 -0.54
N THR A 55 21.12 -8.23 0.77
CA THR A 55 22.13 -9.05 1.45
C THR A 55 22.08 -10.54 1.07
N ASP A 56 20.89 -11.04 0.70
CA ASP A 56 20.67 -12.43 0.24
C ASP A 56 20.92 -12.63 -1.27
N GLY A 57 21.25 -11.57 -2.00
CA GLY A 57 21.50 -11.61 -3.45
C GLY A 57 20.25 -11.44 -4.32
N SER A 58 19.07 -11.25 -3.73
CA SER A 58 17.83 -10.95 -4.46
C SER A 58 17.69 -9.47 -4.79
N CYS A 59 16.80 -9.13 -5.73
CA CYS A 59 16.44 -7.74 -5.98
C CYS A 59 15.65 -7.18 -4.81
N PHE A 60 16.05 -6.00 -4.32
CA PHE A 60 15.40 -5.41 -3.16
C PHE A 60 14.14 -4.63 -3.55
N MET A 61 13.09 -4.80 -2.76
CA MET A 61 11.90 -3.94 -2.72
C MET A 61 11.48 -3.79 -1.26
N GLY A 62 11.39 -2.56 -0.78
CA GLY A 62 11.08 -2.34 0.62
C GLY A 62 11.33 -0.92 1.10
N ASN A 63 11.55 -0.82 2.41
CA ASN A 63 11.80 0.40 3.13
C ASN A 63 13.05 1.13 2.60
N LYS A 64 12.91 2.44 2.40
CA LYS A 64 13.95 3.35 1.91
C LYS A 64 15.17 3.45 2.84
N ASP A 65 14.96 3.52 4.15
CA ASP A 65 16.08 3.63 5.09
C ASP A 65 16.90 2.35 5.15
N TYR A 66 16.23 1.19 5.03
CA TYR A 66 16.91 -0.10 4.86
C TYR A 66 17.72 -0.13 3.56
N TYR A 67 17.12 0.32 2.45
CA TYR A 67 17.77 0.38 1.14
C TYR A 67 19.08 1.16 1.19
N GLU A 68 19.06 2.34 1.80
CA GLU A 68 20.23 3.22 1.87
C GLU A 68 21.43 2.60 2.61
N GLN A 69 21.16 1.73 3.59
CA GLN A 69 22.17 1.17 4.49
C GLN A 69 22.66 -0.22 4.07
N ASN A 70 21.79 -1.05 3.49
CA ASN A 70 22.04 -2.49 3.33
C ASN A 70 22.07 -2.97 1.87
N VAL A 71 21.55 -2.18 0.93
CA VAL A 71 21.33 -2.63 -0.45
C VAL A 71 22.46 -2.17 -1.38
N LYS A 72 22.93 -3.09 -2.23
CA LYS A 72 23.99 -2.81 -3.22
C LYS A 72 23.39 -2.13 -4.45
N LYS A 73 23.64 -0.83 -4.59
CA LYS A 73 23.08 0.04 -5.64
C LYS A 73 23.71 -0.10 -7.03
N ALA A 74 24.85 -0.78 -7.13
CA ALA A 74 25.61 -0.90 -8.39
C ALA A 74 24.96 -1.84 -9.44
N ARG A 75 23.84 -2.48 -9.11
CA ARG A 75 23.14 -3.43 -9.98
C ARG A 75 21.66 -3.10 -9.99
N ASP A 76 21.14 -2.78 -11.17
CA ASP A 76 19.71 -2.53 -11.37
C ASP A 76 18.93 -3.83 -11.59
N CYS A 77 17.66 -3.76 -11.18
CA CYS A 77 16.68 -4.83 -11.26
C CYS A 77 15.42 -4.37 -12.02
N PRO A 78 15.54 -3.93 -13.29
CA PRO A 78 14.42 -3.31 -14.01
C PRO A 78 13.27 -4.31 -14.19
N ASP A 79 13.57 -5.54 -14.60
CA ASP A 79 12.56 -6.59 -14.79
C ASP A 79 11.80 -6.93 -13.50
N PHE A 80 12.46 -6.81 -12.35
CA PHE A 80 11.83 -7.06 -11.06
C PHE A 80 10.99 -5.86 -10.65
N CYS A 81 11.48 -4.63 -10.77
CA CYS A 81 10.81 -3.43 -10.25
C CYS A 81 9.70 -2.89 -11.16
N GLU A 82 9.95 -2.88 -12.47
CA GLU A 82 9.02 -2.39 -13.49
C GLU A 82 8.20 -3.54 -14.11
N GLY A 83 8.68 -4.77 -13.98
CA GLY A 83 8.10 -5.93 -14.66
C GLY A 83 8.52 -5.98 -16.13
N ILE A 84 8.39 -7.15 -16.76
CA ILE A 84 8.70 -7.32 -18.19
C ILE A 84 7.86 -6.38 -19.07
N ALA A 85 6.65 -6.03 -18.63
CA ALA A 85 5.74 -5.14 -19.33
C ALA A 85 5.83 -3.66 -18.88
N GLY A 86 6.72 -3.33 -17.94
CA GLY A 86 6.91 -1.95 -17.47
C GLY A 86 5.72 -1.36 -16.70
N ASN A 87 4.84 -2.21 -16.18
CA ASN A 87 3.60 -1.82 -15.54
C ASN A 87 3.56 -2.11 -14.03
N LEU A 88 4.70 -2.45 -13.40
CA LEU A 88 4.77 -2.62 -11.95
C LEU A 88 5.13 -1.30 -11.26
N VAL A 89 4.50 -1.06 -10.11
CA VAL A 89 4.79 0.05 -9.20
C VAL A 89 4.90 -0.45 -7.78
N THR A 90 5.79 0.17 -7.02
CA THR A 90 5.89 -0.05 -5.58
C THR A 90 5.03 0.97 -4.84
N ARG A 91 4.24 0.51 -3.87
CA ARG A 91 3.34 1.34 -3.05
C ARG A 91 3.37 0.89 -1.61
N CYS A 92 3.04 1.81 -0.71
CA CYS A 92 2.80 1.53 0.68
C CYS A 92 1.32 1.15 0.91
N VAL A 93 1.07 -0.11 1.27
CA VAL A 93 -0.27 -0.61 1.59
C VAL A 93 -0.19 -1.38 2.89
N ASP A 94 -1.07 -1.05 3.85
CA ASP A 94 -1.10 -1.66 5.18
C ASP A 94 0.29 -1.65 5.87
N ASN A 95 0.96 -0.50 5.81
CA ASN A 95 2.32 -0.27 6.32
C ASN A 95 3.40 -1.17 5.71
N LYS A 96 3.17 -1.73 4.52
CA LYS A 96 4.13 -2.55 3.80
C LYS A 96 4.31 -2.11 2.37
N CYS A 97 5.56 -2.05 1.94
CA CYS A 97 5.93 -1.86 0.54
C CYS A 97 5.56 -3.12 -0.23
N ILE A 98 4.58 -2.99 -1.12
CA ILE A 98 4.13 -4.06 -2.01
C ILE A 98 4.25 -3.62 -3.47
N GLN A 99 4.35 -4.61 -4.35
CA GLN A 99 4.31 -4.38 -5.78
C GLN A 99 2.89 -4.53 -6.31
N MET A 100 2.46 -3.58 -7.15
CA MET A 100 1.14 -3.55 -7.74
C MET A 100 1.24 -3.29 -9.25
N PHE A 101 0.23 -3.70 -10.00
CA PHE A 101 0.14 -3.39 -11.43
C PHE A 101 -0.51 -2.02 -11.63
N GLN A 102 0.03 -1.21 -12.54
CA GLN A 102 -0.62 0.01 -13.01
C GLN A 102 -1.81 -0.32 -13.93
N CYS A 103 -2.77 0.60 -13.99
CA CYS A 103 -3.93 0.50 -14.88
C CYS A 103 -4.46 1.90 -15.25
N LEU A 104 -5.24 1.96 -16.33
CA LEU A 104 -6.01 3.15 -16.70
C LEU A 104 -7.51 2.91 -16.53
N LYS A 105 -7.95 1.65 -16.67
CA LYS A 105 -9.35 1.22 -16.54
C LYS A 105 -9.42 -0.18 -15.94
N ASP A 106 -10.60 -0.56 -15.48
CA ASP A 106 -10.84 -1.81 -14.74
C ASP A 106 -10.47 -3.05 -15.58
N GLU A 107 -10.61 -3.01 -16.91
CA GLU A 107 -10.27 -4.11 -17.82
C GLU A 107 -8.77 -4.36 -17.99
N ASP A 108 -7.91 -3.40 -17.60
CA ASP A 108 -6.46 -3.59 -17.62
C ASP A 108 -6.00 -4.50 -16.47
N CYS A 109 -6.87 -4.75 -15.49
CA CYS A 109 -6.58 -5.58 -14.34
C CYS A 109 -7.07 -7.01 -14.59
N ASP A 110 -6.14 -7.98 -14.65
CA ASP A 110 -6.46 -9.42 -14.74
C ASP A 110 -7.44 -9.89 -13.64
N SER A 111 -7.43 -9.19 -12.49
CA SER A 111 -8.38 -9.37 -11.39
C SER A 111 -8.43 -8.11 -10.53
N GLY A 112 -9.64 -7.66 -10.17
CA GLY A 112 -9.85 -6.49 -9.31
C GLY A 112 -10.44 -5.29 -10.05
N ALA A 113 -10.13 -4.09 -9.57
CA ALA A 113 -10.57 -2.83 -10.18
C ALA A 113 -9.39 -1.85 -10.27
N CYS A 114 -9.49 -0.89 -11.16
CA CYS A 114 -8.54 0.19 -11.32
C CYS A 114 -8.91 1.37 -10.43
N ARG A 115 -8.09 1.66 -9.41
CA ARG A 115 -8.30 2.77 -8.49
C ARG A 115 -6.98 3.51 -8.29
N GLY A 116 -6.98 4.82 -8.52
CA GLY A 116 -5.76 5.63 -8.42
C GLY A 116 -4.64 5.20 -9.37
N ASN A 117 -4.98 4.69 -10.56
CA ASN A 117 -4.08 4.13 -11.56
C ASN A 117 -3.38 2.83 -11.17
N ILE A 118 -3.94 2.09 -10.21
CA ILE A 118 -3.38 0.83 -9.73
C ILE A 118 -4.47 -0.24 -9.68
N CYS A 119 -4.11 -1.45 -10.11
CA CYS A 119 -4.91 -2.63 -9.95
C CYS A 119 -4.94 -3.01 -8.47
N VAL A 120 -6.01 -2.57 -7.81
CA VAL A 120 -6.35 -3.11 -6.50
C VAL A 120 -6.95 -4.49 -6.74
N ARG A 121 -6.10 -5.52 -6.58
CA ARG A 121 -6.61 -6.88 -6.46
C ARG A 121 -7.59 -6.90 -5.29
N MET A 122 -8.77 -7.47 -5.50
CA MET A 122 -9.72 -7.84 -4.44
C MET A 122 -9.12 -8.80 -3.37
N ALA A 123 -7.84 -9.12 -3.47
CA ALA A 123 -7.10 -9.91 -2.48
C ALA A 123 -6.93 -9.20 -1.13
N PHE A 124 -7.03 -7.86 -1.07
CA PHE A 124 -6.88 -7.12 0.20
C PHE A 124 -8.20 -6.62 0.79
N ALA A 125 -9.17 -6.23 -0.05
CA ALA A 125 -10.52 -5.92 0.38
C ALA A 125 -11.52 -6.89 -0.26
N GLN A 126 -12.07 -7.81 0.53
CA GLN A 126 -13.17 -8.70 0.17
C GLN A 126 -14.51 -7.98 0.00
N CYS A 127 -14.65 -6.80 0.63
CA CYS A 127 -15.87 -6.02 0.69
C CYS A 127 -15.54 -4.52 0.78
N GLY A 128 -16.43 -3.68 0.25
CA GLY A 128 -16.44 -2.24 0.50
C GLY A 128 -17.57 -1.82 1.45
N SER A 129 -18.60 -2.65 1.58
CA SER A 129 -19.76 -2.45 2.45
C SER A 129 -20.30 -3.78 2.97
N ASP A 130 -21.16 -3.72 4.00
CA ASP A 130 -21.82 -4.92 4.52
C ASP A 130 -22.62 -5.69 3.45
N ALA A 131 -23.13 -4.98 2.44
CA ALA A 131 -23.91 -5.58 1.35
C ALA A 131 -23.07 -6.52 0.46
N ASP A 132 -21.74 -6.40 0.52
CA ASP A 132 -20.80 -7.27 -0.18
C ASP A 132 -20.52 -8.57 0.58
N CYS A 133 -21.07 -8.74 1.78
CA CYS A 133 -20.91 -9.92 2.62
C CYS A 133 -22.20 -10.74 2.70
N LYS A 134 -22.05 -12.03 2.97
CA LYS A 134 -23.16 -12.95 3.24
C LYS A 134 -22.75 -13.99 4.26
N THR A 135 -23.73 -14.45 5.03
CA THR A 135 -23.58 -15.66 5.85
C THR A 135 -23.49 -16.89 4.94
N GLY A 136 -22.57 -17.79 5.26
CA GLY A 136 -22.31 -19.04 4.56
C GLY A 136 -21.85 -20.14 5.52
N GLY A 137 -21.43 -21.27 4.96
CA GLY A 137 -21.21 -22.50 5.73
C GLY A 137 -22.51 -23.28 5.94
N CYS A 138 -22.37 -24.58 6.24
CA CYS A 138 -23.54 -25.45 6.41
C CYS A 138 -24.38 -25.09 7.65
N SER A 139 -23.73 -24.57 8.69
CA SER A 139 -24.35 -24.18 9.96
C SER A 139 -24.54 -22.66 10.07
N GLY A 140 -24.25 -21.91 9.00
CA GLY A 140 -24.26 -20.44 9.02
C GLY A 140 -23.08 -19.84 9.79
N GLU A 141 -21.99 -20.58 9.94
CA GLU A 141 -20.85 -20.24 10.79
C GLU A 141 -19.83 -19.30 10.13
N MET A 142 -19.94 -19.10 8.81
CA MET A 142 -18.99 -18.30 8.05
C MET A 142 -19.61 -16.96 7.64
N CYS A 143 -18.86 -15.87 7.78
CA CYS A 143 -19.13 -14.62 7.09
C CYS A 143 -18.17 -14.49 5.92
N ILE A 144 -18.69 -14.47 4.68
CA ILE A 144 -17.89 -14.58 3.46
C ILE A 144 -18.29 -13.53 2.43
N PRO A 145 -17.43 -13.25 1.43
CA PRO A 145 -17.80 -12.38 0.32
C PRO A 145 -19.04 -12.93 -0.40
N LYS A 146 -19.93 -12.04 -0.82
CA LYS A 146 -21.12 -12.39 -1.58
C LYS A 146 -20.78 -13.02 -2.93
N SER A 147 -19.68 -12.56 -3.54
CA SER A 147 -19.04 -13.12 -4.73
C SER A 147 -18.42 -14.50 -4.53
N SER A 148 -18.22 -14.94 -3.29
CA SER A 148 -17.63 -16.24 -3.00
C SER A 148 -18.55 -17.38 -3.44
N THR A 149 -17.97 -18.29 -4.22
CA THR A 149 -18.53 -19.60 -4.57
C THR A 149 -18.08 -20.68 -3.60
N ALA A 150 -17.54 -20.31 -2.43
CA ALA A 150 -16.97 -21.26 -1.47
C ALA A 150 -17.92 -22.43 -1.21
N LYS A 151 -17.37 -23.64 -1.34
CA LYS A 151 -18.07 -24.90 -1.07
C LYS A 151 -18.54 -24.90 0.39
N PRO A 152 -19.69 -25.56 0.68
CA PRO A 152 -20.15 -25.67 2.06
C PRO A 152 -19.04 -26.26 2.92
N SER A 153 -18.82 -25.64 4.07
CA SER A 153 -18.09 -26.26 5.17
C SER A 153 -18.72 -27.63 5.49
N ILE A 154 -17.96 -28.48 6.16
CA ILE A 154 -18.52 -29.70 6.73
C ILE A 154 -19.62 -29.31 7.73
N CYS A 155 -20.75 -30.03 7.70
CA CYS A 155 -21.92 -29.77 8.56
C CYS A 155 -21.69 -30.23 10.00
N ILE A 156 -20.71 -29.64 10.68
CA ILE A 156 -20.52 -29.81 12.11
C ILE A 156 -21.46 -28.82 12.79
N MET A 157 -22.34 -29.34 13.64
CA MET A 157 -23.18 -28.54 14.51
C MET A 157 -22.49 -28.40 15.85
N ARG A 158 -22.29 -27.17 16.30
CA ARG A 158 -21.80 -26.88 17.65
C ARG A 158 -22.74 -25.94 18.41
N PRO A 159 -22.92 -26.11 19.73
CA PRO A 159 -23.83 -25.27 20.51
C PRO A 159 -23.55 -23.77 20.40
N GLU A 160 -22.27 -23.38 20.34
CA GLU A 160 -21.85 -21.97 20.26
C GLU A 160 -22.30 -21.29 18.95
N TYR A 161 -22.62 -22.04 17.90
CA TYR A 161 -23.12 -21.46 16.65
C TYR A 161 -24.51 -20.82 16.80
N GLU A 162 -25.25 -21.14 17.87
CA GLU A 162 -26.48 -20.41 18.18
C GLU A 162 -26.22 -18.95 18.53
N CYS A 163 -25.06 -18.64 19.11
CA CYS A 163 -24.65 -17.27 19.46
C CYS A 163 -24.46 -16.39 18.20
N LEU A 164 -24.15 -17.00 17.05
CA LEU A 164 -23.98 -16.26 15.79
C LEU A 164 -25.27 -15.56 15.33
N LYS A 165 -26.44 -15.98 15.82
CA LYS A 165 -27.72 -15.30 15.56
C LYS A 165 -27.81 -13.93 16.23
N MET A 166 -26.90 -13.63 17.16
CA MET A 166 -26.85 -12.37 17.92
C MET A 166 -25.93 -11.33 17.28
N ILE A 167 -25.24 -11.66 16.19
CA ILE A 167 -24.28 -10.80 15.51
C ILE A 167 -24.52 -10.77 14.01
N ASP A 168 -24.10 -9.67 13.39
CA ASP A 168 -24.27 -9.47 11.95
C ASP A 168 -22.99 -9.83 11.19
N CYS A 169 -23.16 -10.48 10.03
CA CYS A 169 -22.10 -10.62 9.05
C CYS A 169 -22.00 -9.31 8.24
N GLY A 170 -20.81 -8.71 8.19
CA GLY A 170 -20.59 -7.46 7.47
C GLY A 170 -19.13 -7.19 7.14
N CYS A 171 -18.86 -6.00 6.63
CA CYS A 171 -17.53 -5.60 6.20
C CYS A 171 -16.77 -4.94 7.35
N VAL A 172 -15.72 -5.60 7.83
CA VAL A 172 -14.86 -5.14 8.92
C VAL A 172 -13.43 -5.10 8.42
N GLY A 173 -12.85 -3.89 8.33
CA GLY A 173 -11.47 -3.71 7.85
C GLY A 173 -11.23 -4.25 6.43
N GLY A 174 -12.21 -4.04 5.54
CA GLY A 174 -12.16 -4.55 4.16
C GLY A 174 -12.37 -6.05 4.03
N LYS A 175 -12.66 -6.79 5.12
CA LYS A 175 -12.91 -8.24 5.09
C LYS A 175 -14.32 -8.56 5.55
N CYS A 176 -14.93 -9.59 4.96
CA CYS A 176 -16.19 -10.08 5.49
C CYS A 176 -15.92 -10.81 6.80
N ALA A 177 -16.47 -10.30 7.89
CA ALA A 177 -16.30 -10.83 9.22
C ALA A 177 -17.54 -10.59 10.08
N TRP A 178 -17.62 -11.35 11.17
CA TRP A 178 -18.67 -11.19 12.17
C TRP A 178 -18.45 -9.93 13.01
N LYS A 179 -19.47 -9.09 13.15
CA LYS A 179 -19.45 -7.91 14.02
C LYS A 179 -19.73 -8.34 15.46
N THR A 180 -18.68 -8.66 16.20
CA THR A 180 -18.81 -9.15 17.57
C THR A 180 -19.42 -8.10 18.50
N THR A 181 -20.13 -8.57 19.51
CA THR A 181 -20.72 -7.76 20.57
C THR A 181 -20.45 -8.43 21.91
N ARG A 182 -20.50 -7.66 23.01
CA ARG A 182 -20.33 -8.24 24.36
C ARG A 182 -21.29 -9.41 24.63
N GLY A 183 -22.54 -9.30 24.19
CA GLY A 183 -23.53 -10.36 24.38
C GLY A 183 -23.22 -11.64 23.59
N TYR A 184 -22.47 -11.54 22.49
CA TYR A 184 -21.96 -12.70 21.77
C TYR A 184 -20.83 -13.39 22.53
N ASP A 185 -19.87 -12.62 23.03
CA ASP A 185 -18.74 -13.17 23.78
C ASP A 185 -19.23 -13.92 25.03
N ASP A 186 -20.15 -13.31 25.80
CA ASP A 186 -20.78 -13.93 26.97
C ASP A 186 -21.50 -15.26 26.61
N CYS A 187 -22.20 -15.29 25.46
CA CYS A 187 -22.92 -16.49 24.98
C CYS A 187 -21.96 -17.63 24.58
N VAL A 188 -20.85 -17.30 23.90
CA VAL A 188 -19.87 -18.29 23.48
C VAL A 188 -19.20 -18.92 24.70
N GLU A 189 -18.82 -18.12 25.71
CA GLU A 189 -18.23 -18.63 26.96
C GLU A 189 -19.17 -19.57 27.73
N GLU A 190 -20.48 -19.30 27.73
CA GLU A 190 -21.48 -20.18 28.37
C GLU A 190 -21.61 -21.53 27.65
N LYS A 191 -21.45 -21.53 26.32
CA LYS A 191 -21.73 -22.69 25.45
C LYS A 191 -20.49 -23.47 25.00
N SER A 192 -19.28 -22.98 25.28
CA SER A 192 -17.99 -23.62 24.98
C SER A 192 -17.61 -24.69 26.00
#